data_AF-A0A1F6R569-F1
#
_entry.id   AF-A0A1F6R569-F1
#
_cell.length_a   1.000
_cell.length_b   1.000
_cell.length_c   1.000
_cell.angle_alpha   90.00
_cell.angle_beta   90.00
_cell.angle_gamma   90.00
#
_symmetry.space_group_name_H-M   'P 1'
#
loop_
_entity.id
_entity.type
_entity.pdbx_description
1 polymer ?
#
loop_
_entity_poly.entity_id
_entity_poly.type
_entity_poly.pdbx_seq_one_letter_code
_entity_poly.pdbx_strand_id
1 'polypeptide(L)' 'MKINFNPKETITRYRRVLILARKPSKEELTKTSRVCGIGFIVMGLMGFVFYMTSVLVGA' A
#
# COMPACT_ATOMS: atom_id res chain seq x y z
N MET A 1 -14.23 -15.85 -24.46
CA MET A 1 -13.96 -16.12 -23.03
C MET A 1 -15.25 -15.89 -22.25
N LYS A 2 -16.01 -16.95 -21.93
CA LYS A 2 -17.27 -16.83 -21.18
C LYS A 2 -16.96 -16.76 -19.68
N ILE A 3 -17.00 -15.57 -19.11
CA ILE A 3 -16.92 -15.39 -17.66
C ILE A 3 -18.35 -15.56 -17.11
N ASN A 4 -18.69 -16.76 -16.64
CA ASN A 4 -19.86 -16.95 -15.80
C ASN A 4 -19.49 -16.47 -14.40
N PHE A 5 -19.95 -15.28 -14.02
CA PHE A 5 -19.71 -14.68 -12.71
C PHE A 5 -20.67 -15.31 -11.68
N ASN A 6 -20.27 -16.44 -11.09
CA ASN A 6 -20.95 -16.98 -9.92
C ASN A 6 -20.21 -16.49 -8.65
N PRO A 7 -20.72 -15.47 -7.92
CA PRO A 7 -20.00 -14.82 -6.83
C PRO A 7 -19.60 -15.78 -5.70
N LYS A 8 -20.42 -16.79 -5.41
CA LYS A 8 -20.09 -17.84 -4.41
C LYS A 8 -18.83 -18.64 -4.76
N GLU A 9 -18.68 -18.96 -6.04
CA GLU A 9 -17.57 -19.78 -6.51
C GLU A 9 -16.27 -18.96 -6.55
N THR A 10 -16.37 -17.71 -7.00
CA THR A 10 -15.26 -16.75 -7.04
C THR A 10 -14.69 -16.44 -5.65
N ILE A 11 -15.54 -16.21 -4.64
CA ILE A 11 -15.10 -15.98 -3.25
C ILE A 11 -14.37 -17.22 -2.70
N THR A 12 -14.88 -18.42 -3.00
CA THR A 12 -14.25 -19.67 -2.56
C THR A 12 -12.88 -19.86 -3.20
N ARG A 13 -12.70 -19.47 -4.48
CA ARG A 13 -11.41 -19.49 -5.16
C ARG A 13 -10.43 -18.49 -4.55
N TYR A 14 -10.84 -17.23 -4.31
CA TYR A 14 -10.00 -16.22 -3.67
C TYR A 14 -9.58 -16.61 -2.24
N ARG A 15 -10.47 -17.23 -1.47
CA ARG A 15 -10.15 -17.73 -0.14
C ARG A 15 -8.99 -18.73 -0.16
N ARG A 16 -8.94 -19.66 -1.13
CA ARG A 16 -7.82 -20.61 -1.24
C ARG A 16 -6.51 -19.90 -1.55
N VAL A 17 -6.53 -18.89 -2.44
CA VAL A 17 -5.35 -18.09 -2.78
C VAL A 17 -4.82 -17.34 -1.56
N LEU A 18 -5.71 -16.73 -0.77
CA LEU A 18 -5.33 -16.02 0.46
C LEU A 18 -4.76 -16.96 1.53
N ILE A 19 -5.24 -18.20 1.62
CA ILE A 19 -4.71 -19.22 2.53
C ILE A 19 -3.33 -19.72 2.05
N LEU A 20 -3.13 -19.79 0.74
CA LEU A 20 -1.84 -20.20 0.15
C LEU A 20 -0.77 -19.12 0.27
N ALA A 21 -1.17 -17.85 0.39
CA ALA A 21 -0.25 -16.74 0.58
C ALA A 21 0.49 -16.84 1.92
N ARG A 22 1.80 -16.62 1.91
CA ARG A 22 2.63 -16.63 3.12
C ARG A 22 2.26 -15.44 3.99
N LYS A 23 1.78 -15.70 5.21
CA LYS A 23 1.57 -14.65 6.21
C LYS A 23 2.94 -14.04 6.57
N PRO A 24 3.09 -12.71 6.49
CA PRO A 24 4.38 -12.08 6.76
C PRO A 24 4.76 -12.27 8.23
N SER A 25 6.05 -12.52 8.48
CA SER A 25 6.57 -12.60 9.84
C SER A 25 6.61 -11.21 10.50
N LYS A 26 6.63 -11.17 11.84
CA LYS A 26 6.72 -9.89 12.58
C LYS A 26 7.97 -9.09 12.17
N GLU A 27 9.08 -9.78 11.93
CA GLU A 27 10.34 -9.15 11.54
C GLU A 27 10.27 -8.55 10.11
N GLU A 28 9.71 -9.28 9.14
CA GLU A 28 9.50 -8.78 7.78
C GLU A 28 8.55 -7.58 7.76
N LEU A 29 7.49 -7.62 8.58
CA LEU A 29 6.57 -6.50 8.74
C LEU A 29 7.28 -5.27 9.30
N THR A 30 8.05 -5.41 10.38
CA THR A 30 8.77 -4.28 10.99
C THR A 30 9.84 -3.70 10.06
N LYS A 31 10.57 -4.54 9.33
CA LYS A 31 11.56 -4.08 8.34
C LYS A 31 10.88 -3.30 7.22
N THR A 32 9.81 -3.84 6.65
CA THR A 32 9.07 -3.20 5.55
C THR A 32 8.40 -1.91 6.00
N SER A 33 7.75 -1.92 7.17
CA SER A 33 7.08 -0.73 7.70
C SER A 33 8.06 0.39 8.02
N ARG A 34 9.26 0.06 8.50
CA ARG A 34 10.31 1.06 8.76
C ARG A 34 10.80 1.71 7.47
N VAL A 35 11.09 0.93 6.43
CA VAL A 35 11.52 1.47 5.13
C VAL A 35 10.41 2.30 4.49
N CYS A 36 9.17 1.78 4.49
CA CYS A 36 8.02 2.48 3.92
C CYS A 36 7.71 3.77 4.69
N GLY A 37 7.78 3.74 6.03
CA GLY A 37 7.60 4.90 6.89
C GLY A 37 8.63 6.01 6.63
N ILE A 38 9.90 5.65 6.45
CA ILE A 38 10.94 6.61 6.05
C ILE A 38 10.59 7.22 4.68
N GLY A 39 10.17 6.40 3.71
CA GLY A 39 9.74 6.88 2.39
C GLY A 39 8.59 7.89 2.46
N PHE A 40 7.56 7.63 3.26
CA PHE A 40 6.45 8.55 3.46
C PHE A 40 6.86 9.86 4.12
N ILE A 41 7.76 9.81 5.10
CA ILE A 41 8.28 11.03 5.75
C ILE A 41 9.04 11.89 4.73
N VAL A 42 9.92 11.28 3.93
CA VAL A 42 10.70 12.00 2.91
C VAL A 42 9.77 12.63 1.87
N MET A 43 8.81 11.86 1.34
CA MET A 43 7.86 12.36 0.33
C MET A 43 6.96 13.46 0.90
N GLY A 44 6.50 13.31 2.15
CA GLY A 44 5.68 14.30 2.84
C GLY A 44 6.45 15.61 3.09
N LEU A 45 7.69 15.54 3.57
CA LEU A 45 8.54 16.71 3.77
C LEU A 45 8.86 17.40 2.45
N MET A 46 9.14 16.64 1.39
CA MET A 46 9.44 17.21 0.08
C MET A 46 8.23 17.97 -0.48
N GLY A 47 7.05 17.36 -0.45
CA GLY A 47 5.80 18.05 -0.83
C GLY A 47 5.49 19.25 0.07
N PHE A 48 5.75 19.15 1.37
CA PHE A 48 5.57 20.26 2.32
C PHE A 48 6.48 21.44 2.00
N VAL A 49 7.74 21.20 1.65
CA VAL A 49 8.69 22.26 1.26
C VAL A 49 8.23 22.95 -0.03
N PHE A 50 7.77 22.19 -1.03
CA PHE A 50 7.21 22.78 -2.25
C PHE A 50 5.94 23.60 -2.00
N TYR A 51 5.07 23.13 -1.11
CA TYR A 51 3.89 23.89 -0.72
C TYR A 51 4.26 25.17 0.03
N MET A 52 5.14 25.07 1.03
CA MET A 52 5.60 26.22 1.82
C MET A 52 6.28 27.28 0.94
N THR A 53 7.13 26.86 0.00
CA THR A 53 7.77 27.78 -0.95
C THR A 53 6.75 28.42 -1.89
N SER A 54 5.74 27.68 -2.36
CA SER A 54 4.65 28.23 -3.18
C SER A 54 3.83 29.26 -2.41
N VAL A 55 3.52 29.00 -1.13
CA VAL A 55 2.81 29.94 -0.25
C VAL A 55 3.65 31.19 0.02
N LEU A 56 4.97 31.06 0.21
CA LEU A 56 5.85 32.19 0.50
C LEU A 56 6.15 33.06 -0.74
N VAL A 57 6.16 32.46 -1.94
CA VAL A 57 6.48 33.13 -3.22
C VAL A 57 5.22 33.67 -3.91
N GLY A 58 4.04 33.12 -3.62
CA GLY A 58 2.79 33.40 -4.33
C GLY A 58 1.60 33.80 -3.45
N ALA A 59 1.83 34.20 -2.20
CA ALA A 59 0.89 35.02 -1.41
C ALA A 59 1.41 36.46 -1.33
#